data_AF-A0A858B931-F1
#
_entry.id   AF-A0A858B931-F1
#
_cell.length_a   1.000
_cell.length_b   1.000
_cell.length_c   1.000
_cell.angle_alpha   90.00
_cell.angle_beta   90.00
_cell.angle_gamma   90.00
#
_symmetry.space_group_name_H-M   'P 1'
#
loop_
_entity.id
_entity.type
_entity.pdbx_description
1 polymer ?
#
loop_
_entity_poly.entity_id
_entity_poly.type
_entity_poly.pdbx_seq_one_letter_code
_entity_poly.pdbx_strand_id
1 'polypeptide(L)'
;KVRMICDCQAPPVKVVQDKRLAEPLSLCGSTLRSPHGCHAQYMANMGTIASLVMSVTVSEVDEETDNDQQSGTKLWGLRDAPVAIVTQSPNVMDLVKCNGAALYYRKKFWMLGVTPTEAQIKDITEWLLEYHGEST
;
A
#
# COMPACT_ATOMS: atom_id res chain seq x y z
N LYS A 1 2.81 11.10 -2.99
CA LYS A 1 4.22 11.26 -3.46
C LYS A 1 4.45 10.34 -4.65
N VAL A 2 5.13 10.78 -5.70
CA VAL A 2 5.34 10.00 -6.94
C VAL A 2 6.82 9.69 -7.14
N ARG A 3 7.13 8.52 -7.70
CA ARG A 3 8.47 8.13 -8.15
C ARG A 3 8.38 7.45 -9.52
N MET A 4 9.22 7.85 -10.46
CA MET A 4 9.34 7.23 -11.78
C MET A 4 10.75 6.69 -11.97
N ILE A 5 10.86 5.53 -12.61
CA ILE A 5 12.10 4.96 -13.14
C ILE A 5 11.81 4.66 -14.62
N CYS A 6 12.48 5.38 -15.52
CA CYS A 6 12.26 5.18 -16.97
C CYS A 6 13.01 3.97 -17.51
N ASP A 7 14.18 3.68 -16.93
CA ASP A 7 15.04 2.56 -17.31
C ASP A 7 15.85 2.14 -16.08
N CYS A 8 15.64 0.90 -15.61
CA CYS A 8 16.38 0.35 -14.46
C CYS A 8 17.77 -0.18 -14.82
N GLN A 9 18.12 -0.29 -16.11
CA GLN A 9 19.43 -0.76 -16.60
C GLN A 9 20.37 0.40 -16.93
N ALA A 10 19.84 1.63 -17.06
CA ALA A 10 20.65 2.81 -17.32
C ALA A 10 21.68 3.07 -16.19
N PRO A 11 22.96 3.33 -16.53
CA PRO A 11 23.98 3.59 -15.54
C PRO A 11 23.72 4.91 -14.79
N PRO A 12 23.91 4.94 -13.45
CA PRO A 12 23.69 6.16 -12.67
C PRO A 12 24.74 7.23 -12.98
N VAL A 13 24.29 8.48 -13.14
CA VAL A 13 25.17 9.63 -13.37
C VAL A 13 25.58 10.22 -12.03
N LYS A 14 26.90 10.43 -11.85
CA LYS A 14 27.45 11.02 -10.63
C LYS A 14 27.06 12.49 -10.51
N VAL A 15 26.58 12.89 -9.33
CA VAL A 15 26.36 14.29 -8.99
C VAL A 15 27.70 14.93 -8.65
N VAL A 16 28.07 16.00 -9.35
CA VAL A 16 29.24 16.81 -9.01
C VAL A 16 28.86 17.78 -7.90
N GLN A 17 29.57 17.71 -6.77
CA GLN A 17 29.30 18.54 -5.59
C GLN A 17 30.48 19.46 -5.31
N ASP A 18 30.17 20.65 -4.78
CA ASP A 18 31.17 21.59 -4.32
C ASP A 18 31.86 21.05 -3.06
N LYS A 19 33.19 21.15 -3.00
CA LYS A 19 34.00 20.64 -1.88
C LYS A 19 33.71 21.34 -0.55
N ARG A 20 33.02 22.46 -0.56
CA ARG A 20 32.60 23.20 0.63
C ARG A 20 31.43 22.53 1.36
N LEU A 21 30.70 21.62 0.71
CA LEU A 21 29.68 20.82 1.38
C LEU A 21 30.33 19.73 2.23
N ALA A 22 30.07 19.77 3.53
CA ALA A 22 30.57 18.77 4.48
C ALA A 22 29.92 17.39 4.28
N GLU A 23 28.71 17.36 3.72
CA GLU A 23 27.93 16.14 3.50
C GLU A 23 27.34 16.08 2.07
N PRO A 24 27.07 14.87 1.55
CA PRO A 24 26.43 14.73 0.25
C PRO A 24 25.02 15.35 0.24
N LEU A 25 24.71 16.09 -0.83
CA LEU A 25 23.36 16.61 -1.07
C LEU A 25 22.30 15.50 -0.98
N SER A 26 21.29 15.73 -0.15
CA SER A 26 20.11 14.87 -0.10
C SER A 26 19.32 14.99 -1.40
N LEU A 27 19.12 13.86 -2.08
CA LEU A 27 18.25 13.76 -3.26
C LEU A 27 16.82 13.29 -2.87
N CYS A 28 16.49 13.31 -1.58
CA CYS A 28 15.15 12.99 -1.09
C CYS A 28 14.14 14.02 -1.61
N GLY A 29 13.42 13.68 -2.67
CA GLY A 29 12.48 14.59 -3.35
C GLY A 29 12.83 14.87 -4.80
N SER A 30 14.04 14.52 -5.26
CA SER A 30 14.41 14.61 -6.67
C SER A 30 13.67 13.56 -7.51
N THR A 31 13.05 14.01 -8.60
CA THR A 31 12.37 13.16 -9.58
C THR A 31 13.32 12.22 -10.32
N LEU A 32 14.57 12.66 -10.54
CA LEU A 32 15.58 11.94 -11.34
C LEU A 32 16.54 11.11 -10.49
N ARG A 33 16.23 10.89 -9.20
CA ARG A 33 17.08 10.11 -8.32
C ARG A 33 17.14 8.65 -8.80
N SER A 34 18.34 8.19 -9.13
CA SER A 34 18.58 6.81 -9.58
C SER A 34 18.05 5.77 -8.57
N PRO A 35 17.54 4.62 -9.05
CA PRO A 35 17.20 3.50 -8.19
C PRO A 35 18.42 2.98 -7.45
N HIS A 36 18.21 2.44 -6.26
CA HIS A 36 19.25 1.69 -5.56
C HIS A 36 19.51 0.38 -6.30
N GLY A 37 20.76 -0.10 -6.29
CA GLY A 37 21.16 -1.29 -7.07
C GLY A 37 20.32 -2.53 -6.81
N CYS A 38 19.93 -2.78 -5.55
CA CYS A 38 19.04 -3.90 -5.21
C CYS A 38 17.65 -3.78 -5.88
N HIS A 39 17.10 -2.58 -6.01
CA HIS A 39 15.80 -2.36 -6.64
C HIS A 39 15.89 -2.48 -8.16
N ALA A 40 16.98 -1.99 -8.76
CA ALA A 40 17.26 -2.19 -10.19
C ALA A 40 17.37 -3.68 -10.53
N GLN A 41 18.12 -4.45 -9.73
CA GLN A 41 18.23 -5.91 -9.92
C GLN A 41 16.89 -6.63 -9.71
N TYR A 42 16.09 -6.22 -8.72
CA TYR A 42 14.75 -6.74 -8.53
C TYR A 42 13.87 -6.51 -9.77
N MET A 43 13.86 -5.29 -10.32
CA MET A 43 13.13 -4.97 -11.54
C MET A 43 13.58 -5.83 -12.72
N ALA A 44 14.90 -6.02 -12.89
CA ALA A 44 15.47 -6.88 -13.92
C ALA A 44 15.02 -8.34 -13.77
N ASN A 45 15.04 -8.90 -12.55
CA ASN A 45 14.59 -10.26 -12.26
C ASN A 45 13.09 -10.44 -12.55
N MET A 46 12.29 -9.39 -12.37
CA MET A 46 10.86 -9.36 -12.68
C MET A 46 10.58 -9.06 -14.16
N GLY A 47 11.60 -8.92 -15.01
CA GLY A 47 11.43 -8.59 -16.43
C GLY A 47 10.84 -7.20 -16.70
N THR A 48 10.95 -6.27 -15.74
CA THR A 48 10.38 -4.92 -15.82
C THR A 48 11.49 -3.89 -16.02
N ILE A 49 11.40 -3.05 -17.05
CA ILE A 49 12.42 -2.03 -17.39
C ILE A 49 12.08 -0.65 -16.79
N ALA A 50 10.80 -0.30 -16.77
CA ALA A 50 10.30 0.99 -16.30
C ALA A 50 9.24 0.80 -15.20
N SER A 51 9.14 1.75 -14.28
CA SER A 51 8.10 1.76 -13.26
C SER A 51 7.65 3.16 -12.88
N LEU A 52 6.37 3.27 -12.51
CA LEU A 52 5.78 4.46 -11.90
C LEU A 52 5.11 4.03 -10.60
N VAL A 53 5.45 4.70 -9.51
CA VAL A 53 4.91 4.43 -8.18
C VAL A 53 4.29 5.71 -7.63
N MET A 54 3.05 5.61 -7.15
CA MET A 54 2.36 6.68 -6.45
C MET A 54 2.03 6.21 -5.03
N SER A 55 2.43 6.98 -4.03
CA SER A 55 2.05 6.74 -2.65
C SER A 55 0.63 7.25 -2.42
N VAL A 56 -0.25 6.36 -1.96
CA VAL A 56 -1.55 6.73 -1.42
C VAL A 56 -1.38 6.94 0.08
N THR A 57 -1.68 8.15 0.53
CA THR A 57 -1.62 8.55 1.93
C THR A 57 -3.00 8.87 2.42
N VAL A 58 -3.30 8.44 3.64
CA VAL A 58 -4.60 8.67 4.27
C VAL A 58 -4.36 9.49 5.50
N SER A 59 -5.10 10.58 5.61
CA SER A 59 -5.14 11.42 6.80
C SER A 59 -6.10 10.80 7.80
N GLU A 60 -5.62 10.51 9.00
CA GLU A 60 -6.48 10.14 10.13
C GLU A 60 -7.16 11.44 10.63
N VAL A 61 -8.48 11.51 10.48
CA VAL A 61 -9.31 12.55 11.10
C VAL A 61 -9.87 11.93 12.36
N ASP A 62 -9.32 12.31 13.50
CA ASP A 62 -9.84 11.87 14.80
C ASP A 62 -11.09 12.68 15.11
N GLU A 63 -12.26 12.13 14.79
CA GLU A 63 -13.52 12.60 15.35
C GLU A 63 -13.68 12.01 16.75
N GLU A 64 -13.00 12.59 17.75
CA GLU A 64 -13.45 12.74 19.15
C GLU A 64 -12.31 13.19 20.11
N THR A 65 -12.47 14.42 20.62
CA THR A 65 -12.01 14.99 21.91
C THR A 65 -10.51 15.06 22.30
N ASP A 66 -10.08 16.32 22.48
CA ASP A 66 -9.03 16.89 23.36
C ASP A 66 -7.55 16.49 23.24
N ASN A 67 -6.78 17.48 22.75
CA ASN A 67 -5.40 17.85 23.11
C ASN A 67 -4.32 16.75 23.19
N ASP A 68 -3.90 16.26 22.03
CA ASP A 68 -2.50 16.27 21.56
C ASP A 68 -2.46 15.77 20.11
N GLN A 69 -2.73 16.67 19.16
CA GLN A 69 -2.98 16.31 17.76
C GLN A 69 -1.66 16.07 16.99
N GLN A 70 -1.10 14.86 17.08
CA GLN A 70 -0.26 14.37 15.98
C GLN A 70 -1.17 13.68 14.96
N SER A 71 -1.74 14.47 14.04
CA SER A 71 -2.42 13.96 12.84
C SER A 71 -1.44 13.08 12.05
N GLY A 72 -1.57 11.77 12.20
CA GLY A 72 -0.69 10.78 11.59
C GLY A 72 -1.13 10.51 10.15
N THR A 73 -0.25 10.78 9.18
CA THR A 73 -0.46 10.32 7.80
C THR A 73 0.12 8.93 7.64
N LYS A 74 -0.71 7.91 7.33
CA LYS A 74 -0.25 6.52 7.12
C LYS A 74 -0.27 6.13 5.63
N LEU A 75 0.72 5.31 5.24
CA LEU A 75 0.81 4.72 3.90
C LEU A 75 -0.12 3.50 3.79
N TRP A 76 -0.99 3.50 2.79
CA TRP A 76 -2.05 2.51 2.64
C TRP A 76 -1.55 1.05 2.57
N GLY A 77 -0.45 0.81 1.84
CA GLY A 77 0.12 -0.53 1.63
C GLY A 77 1.05 -1.04 2.75
N LEU A 78 1.29 -0.25 3.79
CA LEU A 78 2.09 -0.63 4.97
C LEU A 78 1.22 -0.69 6.24
N ARG A 79 -0.09 -0.90 6.06
CA ARG A 79 -1.02 -1.06 7.18
C ARG A 79 -0.82 -2.45 7.80
N ASP A 80 -0.32 -2.49 9.02
CA ASP A 80 0.02 -3.73 9.75
C ASP A 80 -1.20 -4.57 10.20
N ALA A 81 -2.43 -4.19 9.85
CA ALA A 81 -3.63 -4.84 10.36
C ALA A 81 -4.67 -5.10 9.26
N PRO A 82 -5.15 -6.35 9.07
CA PRO A 82 -6.18 -6.70 8.09
C PRO A 82 -7.46 -5.86 8.22
N VAL A 83 -7.78 -5.44 9.45
CA VAL A 83 -8.90 -4.54 9.75
C VAL A 83 -8.85 -3.25 8.93
N ALA A 84 -7.65 -2.71 8.68
CA ALA A 84 -7.46 -1.43 8.01
C ALA A 84 -7.78 -1.48 6.51
N ILE A 85 -8.00 -2.66 5.92
CA ILE A 85 -8.50 -2.83 4.54
C ILE A 85 -9.99 -2.45 4.46
N VAL A 86 -10.73 -2.70 5.55
CA VAL A 86 -12.18 -2.54 5.61
C VAL A 86 -12.56 -1.27 6.37
N THR A 87 -11.86 -0.91 7.44
CA THR A 87 -12.31 0.18 8.34
C THR A 87 -11.78 1.56 7.98
N GLN A 88 -10.81 1.68 7.08
CA GLN A 88 -10.14 2.94 6.80
C GLN A 88 -10.28 3.32 5.33
N SER A 89 -10.54 4.59 5.02
CA SER A 89 -10.60 5.10 3.64
C SER A 89 -9.19 5.28 3.03
N PRO A 90 -8.99 5.13 1.71
CA PRO A 90 -9.88 4.39 0.83
C PRO A 90 -9.96 2.93 1.32
N ASN A 91 -11.10 2.29 1.24
CA ASN A 91 -11.31 0.89 1.66
C ASN A 91 -11.54 -0.01 0.44
N VAL A 92 -11.76 -1.30 0.67
CA VAL A 92 -12.00 -2.29 -0.39
C VAL A 92 -13.16 -1.93 -1.35
N MET A 93 -14.20 -1.22 -0.87
CA MET A 93 -15.32 -0.78 -1.72
C MET A 93 -14.97 0.44 -2.59
N ASP A 94 -13.88 1.15 -2.28
CA ASP A 94 -13.33 2.19 -3.16
C ASP A 94 -12.53 1.57 -4.33
N LEU A 95 -12.05 0.33 -4.17
CA LEU A 95 -11.32 -0.42 -5.19
C LEU A 95 -12.25 -1.20 -6.13
N VAL A 96 -13.32 -1.79 -5.59
CA VAL A 96 -14.31 -2.56 -6.34
C VAL A 96 -15.68 -1.95 -6.11
N LYS A 97 -16.40 -1.61 -7.20
CA LYS A 97 -17.78 -1.11 -7.09
C LYS A 97 -18.69 -2.21 -6.54
N CYS A 98 -18.96 -2.18 -5.24
CA CYS A 98 -19.91 -3.07 -4.56
C CYS A 98 -20.70 -2.32 -3.48
N ASN A 99 -21.82 -2.92 -3.05
CA ASN A 99 -22.66 -2.35 -1.97
C ASN A 99 -22.19 -2.74 -0.57
N GLY A 100 -21.27 -3.70 -0.46
CA GLY A 100 -20.70 -4.14 0.80
C GLY A 100 -19.51 -5.09 0.61
N ALA A 101 -18.73 -5.24 1.68
CA ALA A 101 -17.59 -6.14 1.76
C ALA A 101 -17.44 -6.69 3.18
N ALA A 102 -17.02 -7.96 3.27
CA ALA A 102 -16.73 -8.61 4.54
C ALA A 102 -15.33 -9.25 4.50
N LEU A 103 -14.57 -9.05 5.57
CA LEU A 103 -13.30 -9.73 5.82
C LEU A 103 -13.50 -10.73 6.96
N TYR A 104 -13.19 -12.00 6.68
CA TYR A 104 -13.13 -13.05 7.70
C TYR A 104 -11.68 -13.53 7.87
N TYR A 105 -11.11 -13.28 9.05
CA TYR A 105 -9.73 -13.67 9.35
C TYR A 105 -9.58 -14.05 10.83
N ARG A 106 -8.93 -15.18 11.12
CA ARG A 106 -8.72 -15.70 12.49
C ARG A 106 -10.00 -15.73 13.34
N LYS A 107 -11.10 -16.22 12.77
CA LYS A 107 -12.43 -16.32 13.41
C LYS A 107 -13.07 -14.97 13.79
N LYS A 108 -12.59 -13.85 13.22
CA LYS A 108 -13.17 -12.52 13.41
C LYS A 108 -13.74 -12.00 12.09
N PHE A 109 -14.85 -11.27 12.20
CA PHE A 109 -15.54 -10.64 11.08
C PHE A 109 -15.36 -9.12 11.12
N TRP A 110 -15.10 -8.53 9.97
CA TRP A 110 -15.18 -7.09 9.74
C TRP A 110 -16.08 -6.85 8.55
N MET A 111 -17.20 -6.16 8.76
CA MET A 111 -18.24 -5.94 7.77
C MET A 111 -18.34 -4.46 7.45
N LEU A 112 -18.54 -4.15 6.17
CA LEU A 112 -18.66 -2.79 5.67
C LEU A 112 -19.75 -2.73 4.62
N GLY A 113 -20.68 -1.78 4.75
CA GLY A 113 -21.84 -1.67 3.86
C GLY A 113 -22.83 -2.81 4.03
N VAL A 114 -23.52 -3.16 2.94
CA VAL A 114 -24.55 -4.21 2.92
C VAL A 114 -23.88 -5.58 2.81
N THR A 115 -23.88 -6.33 3.91
CA THR A 115 -23.24 -7.66 4.01
C THR A 115 -24.22 -8.69 4.55
N PRO A 116 -24.06 -9.99 4.22
CA PRO A 116 -24.81 -11.06 4.87
C PRO A 116 -24.50 -11.15 6.37
N THR A 117 -25.35 -11.83 7.14
CA THR A 117 -25.11 -12.08 8.58
C THR A 117 -23.87 -12.94 8.80
N GLU A 118 -23.28 -12.89 10.00
CA GLU A 118 -22.09 -13.71 10.33
C GLU A 118 -22.31 -15.21 10.09
N ALA A 119 -23.51 -15.72 10.37
CA ALA A 119 -23.85 -17.12 10.10
C ALA A 119 -23.80 -17.41 8.59
N GLN A 120 -24.42 -16.55 7.77
CA GLN A 120 -24.39 -16.70 6.32
C GLN A 120 -22.97 -16.57 5.75
N ILE A 121 -22.15 -15.66 6.29
CA ILE A 121 -20.75 -15.51 5.85
C ILE A 121 -19.95 -16.77 6.18
N LYS A 122 -20.17 -17.40 7.35
CA LYS A 122 -19.55 -18.69 7.68
C LYS A 122 -19.95 -19.78 6.71
N ASP A 123 -21.25 -19.93 6.46
CA ASP A 123 -21.77 -20.94 5.51
C ASP A 123 -21.15 -20.75 4.12
N ILE A 124 -21.05 -19.51 3.63
CA ILE A 124 -20.41 -19.18 2.34
C ILE A 124 -18.92 -19.52 2.38
N THR A 125 -18.23 -19.23 3.48
CA THR A 125 -16.78 -19.52 3.62
C THR A 125 -16.52 -21.03 3.64
N GLU A 126 -17.35 -21.79 4.36
CA GLU A 126 -17.27 -23.25 4.39
C GLU A 126 -17.54 -23.85 3.01
N TRP A 127 -18.56 -23.36 2.32
CA TRP A 127 -18.85 -23.77 0.93
C TRP A 127 -17.68 -23.48 -0.02
N LEU A 128 -17.07 -22.28 0.07
CA LEU A 128 -15.90 -21.94 -0.75
C LEU A 128 -14.70 -22.85 -0.45
N LEU A 129 -14.47 -23.18 0.81
CA LEU A 129 -13.38 -24.09 1.20
C LEU A 129 -13.62 -25.52 0.69
N GLU A 130 -14.85 -26.02 0.81
CA GLU A 130 -15.22 -27.38 0.41
C GLU A 130 -15.12 -27.59 -1.12
N TYR A 131 -15.59 -26.62 -1.91
CA TYR A 131 -15.69 -26.79 -3.37
C TYR A 131 -14.57 -26.11 -4.17
N HIS A 132 -13.90 -25.10 -3.60
CA HIS A 132 -12.90 -24.29 -4.29
C HIS A 132 -11.56 -24.18 -3.55
N GLY A 133 -11.38 -24.87 -2.41
CA GLY A 133 -10.16 -24.80 -1.60
C GLY A 133 -8.89 -25.30 -2.30
N GLU A 134 -9.02 -26.19 -3.31
CA GLU A 134 -7.88 -26.70 -4.08
C GLU A 134 -7.57 -25.88 -5.35
N SER A 135 -8.34 -24.82 -5.64
CA SER A 135 -8.24 -24.05 -6.90
C SER A 135 -7.32 -22.82 -6.80
N THR A 136 -6.53 -22.67 -5.73
CA THR A 136 -5.60 -21.55 -5.52
C THR A 136 -4.22 -22.01 -5.13
#